data_AF-A0A2V9VPS0-F1
#
_entry.id   AF-A0A2V9VPS0-F1
#
_cell.length_a   1.000
_cell.length_b   1.000
_cell.length_c   1.000
_cell.angle_alpha   90.00
_cell.angle_beta   90.00
_cell.angle_gamma   90.00
#
_symmetry.space_group_name_H-M   'P 1'
#
loop_
_entity.id
_entity.type
_entity.pdbx_description
1 polymer ?
#
loop_
_entity_poly.entity_id
_entity_poly.type
_entity_poly.pdbx_seq_one_letter_code
_entity_poly.pdbx_strand_id
1 'polypeptide(L)'
;CFLDNALASAIPGSTGKSGYTFLATGLTGGGGGTFNAAFVAAAAPIAPKSTGNRSFCSTDDGVLRVQPLGTSTPENTTAGCLAYPIAQ
;
A
#
# COMPACT_ATOMS: atom_id res chain seq x y z
N CYS A 1 8.49 19.84 4.03
CA CYS A 1 8.28 18.64 3.19
C CYS A 1 6.80 18.29 3.24
N PHE A 2 6.18 17.85 2.15
CA PHE A 2 4.77 17.44 2.12
C PHE A 2 4.48 16.21 2.99
N LEU A 3 5.48 15.33 3.14
CA LEU A 3 5.43 14.16 4.03
C LEU A 3 6.40 14.38 5.19
N ASP A 4 6.01 13.94 6.39
CA ASP A 4 6.91 13.93 7.54
C ASP A 4 7.89 12.75 7.46
N ASN A 5 9.05 12.89 8.13
CA ASN A 5 10.12 11.90 8.03
C ASN A 5 9.73 10.53 8.60
N ALA A 6 8.91 10.48 9.65
CA ALA A 6 8.48 9.21 10.22
C ALA A 6 7.56 8.46 9.26
N LEU A 7 6.71 9.16 8.50
CA LEU A 7 5.89 8.55 7.46
C LEU A 7 6.74 8.10 6.26
N ALA A 8 7.65 8.96 5.80
CA ALA A 8 8.52 8.64 4.66
C ALA A 8 9.45 7.44 4.92
N SER A 9 9.81 7.20 6.19
CA SER A 9 10.68 6.08 6.60
C SER A 9 9.90 4.83 7.04
N ALA A 10 8.56 4.87 7.04
CA ALA A 10 7.70 3.77 7.49
C ALA A 10 7.53 2.69 6.40
N ILE A 11 8.63 2.20 5.82
CA ILE A 11 8.65 1.19 4.75
C ILE A 11 8.63 -0.25 5.31
N PRO A 12 8.36 -1.28 4.49
CA PRO A 12 8.44 -2.68 4.92
C PRO A 12 9.78 -3.01 5.59
N GLY A 13 9.73 -3.63 6.77
CA GLY A 13 10.92 -3.95 7.58
C GLY A 13 11.38 -2.85 8.53
N SER A 14 10.76 -1.65 8.51
CA SER A 14 11.01 -0.63 9.52
C SER A 14 10.07 -0.77 10.74
N THR A 15 10.23 0.11 11.73
CA THR A 15 9.32 0.22 12.88
C THR A 15 7.93 0.75 12.51
N GLY A 16 7.75 1.17 11.25
CA GLY A 16 6.51 1.74 10.72
C GLY A 16 6.09 3.03 11.42
N LYS A 17 4.86 3.46 11.12
CA LYS A 17 4.19 4.61 11.72
C LYS A 17 2.75 4.24 12.04
N SER A 18 2.30 4.57 13.26
CA SER A 18 0.94 4.27 13.74
C SER A 18 0.55 2.79 13.61
N GLY A 19 1.51 1.87 13.71
CA GLY A 19 1.27 0.43 13.59
C GLY A 19 1.29 -0.13 12.16
N TYR A 20 1.59 0.70 11.15
CA TYR A 20 1.58 0.33 9.74
C TYR A 20 2.91 0.63 9.06
N THR A 21 3.17 -0.13 8.00
CA THR A 21 4.17 0.21 6.98
C THR A 21 3.47 0.56 5.68
N PHE A 22 4.14 1.36 4.86
CA PHE A 22 3.63 1.94 3.64
C PHE A 22 4.58 1.63 2.49
N LEU A 23 4.02 1.37 1.31
CA LEU A 23 4.78 1.16 0.10
C LEU A 23 4.10 1.90 -1.04
N ALA A 24 4.86 2.74 -1.73
CA ALA A 24 4.47 3.34 -2.99
C ALA A 24 5.29 2.67 -4.10
N THR A 25 4.63 1.93 -4.97
CA THR A 25 5.25 1.20 -6.08
C THR A 25 4.84 1.88 -7.39
N GLY A 26 5.83 2.39 -8.14
CA GLY A 26 5.62 2.81 -9.52
C GLY A 26 5.62 1.60 -10.44
N LEU A 27 4.67 1.55 -11.38
CA LEU A 27 4.46 0.44 -12.28
C LEU A 27 4.51 0.90 -13.73
N THR A 28 5.14 0.09 -14.59
CA THR A 28 5.07 0.28 -16.04
C THR A 28 3.65 -0.07 -16.48
N GLY A 29 2.97 0.87 -17.15
CA GLY A 29 1.62 0.60 -17.65
C GLY A 29 1.64 -0.62 -18.57
N GLY A 30 0.62 -1.50 -18.45
CA GLY A 30 0.54 -2.78 -19.16
C GLY A 30 0.85 -2.62 -20.65
N GLY A 31 2.08 -2.96 -21.04
CA GLY A 31 2.59 -2.62 -22.37
C GLY A 31 4.12 -2.65 -22.52
N GLY A 32 4.89 -2.93 -21.45
CA GLY A 32 6.34 -3.09 -21.54
C GLY A 32 7.13 -1.79 -21.71
N GLY A 33 6.52 -0.64 -21.37
CA GLY A 33 7.22 0.65 -21.36
C GLY A 33 8.31 0.73 -20.27
N THR A 34 9.24 1.67 -20.43
CA THR A 34 10.35 1.93 -19.49
C THR A 34 10.03 2.98 -18.43
N PHE A 35 8.86 3.62 -18.51
CA PHE A 35 8.42 4.66 -17.58
C PHE A 35 7.27 4.18 -16.71
N ASN A 36 7.22 4.66 -15.47
CA ASN A 36 6.08 4.42 -14.58
C ASN A 36 4.87 5.20 -15.11
N ALA A 37 3.81 4.48 -15.48
CA ALA A 37 2.55 5.05 -15.98
C ALA A 37 1.37 4.75 -15.04
N ALA A 38 1.57 3.89 -14.05
CA ALA A 38 0.61 3.55 -13.01
C ALA A 38 1.33 3.49 -11.66
N PHE A 39 0.56 3.45 -10.57
CA PHE A 39 1.11 3.28 -9.24
C PHE A 39 0.18 2.48 -8.34
N VAL A 40 0.77 1.88 -7.30
CA VAL A 40 0.06 1.35 -6.15
C VAL A 40 0.62 2.00 -4.90
N ALA A 41 -0.25 2.60 -4.10
CA ALA A 41 0.06 3.05 -2.76
C ALA A 41 -0.66 2.12 -1.78
N ALA A 42 0.09 1.40 -0.94
CA ALA A 42 -0.47 0.44 -0.01
C ALA A 42 0.04 0.63 1.40
N ALA A 43 -0.77 0.19 2.36
CA ALA A 43 -0.44 0.14 3.77
C ALA A 43 -0.79 -1.24 4.34
N ALA A 44 0.10 -1.76 5.18
CA ALA A 44 -0.10 -3.03 5.88
C ALA A 44 0.28 -2.90 7.35
N PRO A 45 -0.44 -3.56 8.27
CA PRO A 45 -0.09 -3.56 9.68
C PRO A 45 1.26 -4.25 9.88
N ILE A 46 2.13 -3.69 10.71
CA ILE A 46 3.42 -4.30 11.06
C ILE A 46 3.24 -5.71 11.62
N ALA A 47 2.27 -5.88 12.53
CA ALA A 47 1.87 -7.16 13.09
C ALA A 47 0.35 -7.32 12.97
N PRO A 48 -0.14 -8.10 11.97
CA PRO A 48 -1.55 -8.39 11.81
C PRO A 48 -2.19 -8.89 13.11
N LYS A 49 -3.43 -8.45 13.39
CA LYS A 49 -4.19 -8.71 14.62
C LYS A 49 -3.64 -8.04 15.90
N SER A 50 -2.52 -7.33 15.81
CA SER A 50 -1.93 -6.62 16.96
C SER A 50 -1.83 -5.12 16.71
N THR A 51 -1.12 -4.70 15.66
CA THR A 51 -0.98 -3.27 15.30
C THR A 51 -2.05 -2.81 14.31
N GLY A 52 -2.80 -3.75 13.75
CA GLY A 52 -3.92 -3.53 12.85
C GLY A 52 -4.41 -4.85 12.27
N ASN A 53 -5.62 -4.88 11.72
CA ASN A 53 -6.21 -6.10 11.16
C ASN A 53 -6.54 -6.01 9.67
N ARG A 54 -6.37 -4.82 9.08
CA ARG A 54 -6.78 -4.51 7.72
C ARG A 54 -5.57 -4.05 6.93
N SER A 55 -5.45 -4.47 5.68
CA SER A 55 -4.50 -3.85 4.74
C SER A 55 -5.26 -2.94 3.80
N PHE A 56 -4.62 -1.87 3.36
CA PHE A 56 -5.23 -0.88 2.48
C PHE A 56 -4.39 -0.71 1.23
N CYS A 57 -5.03 -0.36 0.13
CA CYS A 57 -4.34 0.03 -1.07
C CYS A 57 -5.19 0.99 -1.91
N SER A 58 -4.53 1.77 -2.75
CA SER A 58 -5.12 2.60 -3.78
C SER A 58 -4.26 2.53 -5.03
N THR A 59 -4.90 2.67 -6.19
CA THR A 59 -4.22 2.75 -7.47
C THR A 59 -4.40 4.15 -8.07
N ASP A 60 -4.01 4.31 -9.33
CA ASP A 60 -4.20 5.51 -10.15
C ASP A 60 -5.68 5.89 -10.36
N ASP A 61 -6.63 5.01 -10.03
CA ASP A 61 -8.06 5.33 -9.98
C ASP A 61 -8.50 6.16 -8.76
N GLY A 62 -7.63 6.34 -7.76
CA GLY A 62 -7.90 7.10 -6.55
C GLY A 62 -8.88 6.45 -5.57
N VAL A 63 -9.30 5.20 -5.80
CA VAL A 63 -10.24 4.49 -4.93
C VAL A 63 -9.48 3.74 -3.83
N LEU A 64 -9.81 4.07 -2.58
CA LEU A 64 -9.29 3.35 -1.42
C LEU A 64 -9.98 1.98 -1.28
N ARG A 65 -9.17 0.94 -1.17
CA ARG A 65 -9.59 -0.44 -0.99
C ARG A 65 -9.04 -1.03 0.28
N VAL A 66 -9.75 -2.02 0.82
CA VAL A 66 -9.44 -2.65 2.10
C VAL A 66 -9.54 -4.17 2.02
N GLN A 67 -8.51 -4.85 2.50
CA GLN A 67 -8.53 -6.28 2.76
C GLN A 67 -8.84 -6.51 4.25
N PRO A 68 -9.99 -7.09 4.61
CA PRO A 68 -10.39 -7.29 6.02
C PRO A 68 -9.47 -8.22 6.82
N LEU A 69 -8.80 -9.15 6.14
CA LEU A 69 -7.75 -10.01 6.70
C LEU A 69 -6.40 -9.54 6.19
N GLY A 70 -5.93 -8.42 6.75
CA GLY A 70 -4.68 -7.80 6.34
C GLY A 70 -3.46 -8.69 6.58
N THR A 71 -2.52 -8.66 5.64
CA THR A 71 -1.18 -9.28 5.75
C THR A 71 -0.17 -8.25 6.25
N SER A 72 1.01 -8.68 6.69
CA SER A 72 2.07 -7.75 7.13
C SER A 72 2.82 -7.06 5.99
N THR A 73 2.50 -7.41 4.74
CA THR A 73 3.18 -6.91 3.54
C THR A 73 2.23 -6.00 2.75
N PRO A 74 2.59 -4.74 2.50
CA PRO A 74 1.81 -3.87 1.63
C PRO A 74 1.70 -4.45 0.21
N GLU A 75 0.52 -4.37 -0.38
CA GLU A 75 0.27 -4.80 -1.76
C GLU A 75 1.05 -3.93 -2.74
N ASN A 76 1.69 -4.53 -3.74
CA ASN A 76 2.55 -3.80 -4.69
C ASN A 76 2.17 -4.00 -6.16
N THR A 77 1.04 -4.67 -6.43
CA THR A 77 0.54 -4.88 -7.79
C THR A 77 -0.83 -4.24 -7.98
N THR A 78 -1.10 -3.70 -9.17
CA THR A 78 -2.42 -3.15 -9.50
C THR A 78 -3.49 -4.23 -9.39
N ALA A 79 -3.24 -5.42 -9.95
CA ALA A 79 -4.18 -6.53 -9.94
C ALA A 79 -4.52 -6.99 -8.52
N GLY A 80 -3.52 -7.13 -7.64
CA GLY A 80 -3.75 -7.49 -6.24
C GLY A 80 -4.50 -6.41 -5.48
N CYS A 81 -4.21 -5.14 -5.75
CA CYS A 81 -4.95 -4.04 -5.12
C CYS A 81 -6.42 -4.00 -5.56
N LEU A 82 -6.69 -4.17 -6.86
CA LEU A 82 -8.05 -4.18 -7.40
C LEU A 82 -8.89 -5.37 -6.90
N ALA A 83 -8.26 -6.44 -6.42
CA ALA A 83 -8.94 -7.57 -5.80
C ALA A 83 -9.46 -7.25 -4.38
N TYR A 84 -9.00 -6.18 -3.74
CA TYR A 84 -9.51 -5.76 -2.44
C TYR A 84 -10.88 -5.09 -2.60
N PRO A 85 -11.86 -5.40 -1.71
CA PRO A 85 -13.11 -4.66 -1.64
C PRO A 85 -12.88 -3.15 -1.47
N ILE A 86 -13.80 -2.34 -2.00
CA ILE A 86 -13.78 -0.89 -1.78
C ILE A 86 -14.01 -0.60 -0.30
N ALA A 87 -13.21 0.31 0.26
CA ALA A 87 -13.39 0.78 1.63
C ALA A 87 -14.56 1.78 1.65
N GLN A 88 -15.75 1.30 2.00
CA GLN A 88 -16.92 2.14 2.30
C GLN A 88 -17.04 2.40 3.80
#